data_AF-A0A9D1UF77-F1
#
_entry.id   AF-A0A9D1UF77-F1
#
_cell.length_a   1.000
_cell.length_b   1.000
_cell.length_c   1.000
_cell.angle_alpha   90.00
_cell.angle_beta   90.00
_cell.angle_gamma   90.00
#
_symmetry.space_group_name_H-M   'P 1'
#
loop_
_entity.id
_entity.type
_entity.pdbx_description
1 polymer ?
#
loop_
_entity_poly.entity_id
_entity_poly.type
_entity_poly.pdbx_seq_one_letter_code
_entity_poly.pdbx_strand_id
1 'polypeptide(L)'
;MISVVAVAADSNLHANSVYVNGRAMVLGVGQEYDYQAVNENLVRYKSYDEDIVTVDSKGVFRAVAKGTAVVKIGSSDVTVYVEDAPTGLRFSEAELSIGEGETYMPPLTVEGSELNTGFRFTSSDPSVIGVDSLGNVTGISQGSADVNVESYNGLKASAKINVLAAPQTVQYPVSEKVLYIGTEKYLKATVPSGSASKMIYTESDNTDVLKTDGAKLIPVSEGEATVTAETYNGKTATCRIVVSKAPFYIRTDLDPGKPMIALSFDDGPNAGTTNTVLDTLQQYGASATFFMVSNRLSKSGNADCAKRMVELGCQLGNHTYDHSHYGGDVTAQDISKGIEAIKAATGYAPTAFRPTGGYLSDIIKENASAPICLWNVDTNDWKYKDSEKLKNYVLYAADDGDIILMHDIYKTSAEAVQKFMPELTERGYQIVNIAELAYYKDTEMKNGQIYSSFK
;
A
#
# COMPACT_ATOMS: atom_id res chain seq x y z
N MET A 1 0.16 2.95 -22.10
CA MET A 1 1.29 3.34 -21.23
C MET A 1 0.91 4.66 -20.60
N ILE A 2 0.85 4.74 -19.27
CA ILE A 2 0.53 5.97 -18.55
C ILE A 2 1.84 6.73 -18.41
N SER A 3 2.07 7.71 -19.28
CA SER A 3 3.25 8.57 -19.19
C SER A 3 2.92 9.75 -18.27
N VAL A 4 3.47 9.72 -17.05
CA VAL A 4 3.58 10.90 -16.19
C VAL A 4 4.81 11.66 -16.69
N VAL A 5 4.62 12.77 -17.40
CA VAL A 5 5.72 13.55 -17.97
C VAL A 5 5.72 14.95 -17.36
N ALA A 6 6.91 15.38 -16.92
CA ALA A 6 7.15 16.75 -16.50
C ALA A 6 6.75 17.71 -17.62
N VAL A 7 5.89 18.67 -17.29
CA VAL A 7 5.44 19.71 -18.21
C VAL A 7 6.65 20.62 -18.48
N ALA A 8 6.92 20.91 -19.75
CA ALA A 8 7.78 22.03 -20.14
C ALA A 8 6.88 23.04 -20.86
N ALA A 9 6.63 24.17 -20.22
CA ALA A 9 5.90 25.29 -20.76
C ALA A 9 6.93 26.27 -21.32
N ASP A 10 6.79 26.52 -22.61
CA ASP A 10 7.50 27.62 -23.25
C ASP A 10 6.71 28.90 -22.99
N SER A 11 7.29 29.79 -22.20
CA SER A 11 6.82 31.16 -22.02
C SER A 11 7.78 32.19 -22.65
N ASN A 12 8.49 31.81 -23.73
CA ASN A 12 9.66 32.49 -24.34
C ASN A 12 10.98 32.25 -23.59
N LEU A 13 11.60 31.08 -23.79
CA LEU A 13 12.95 30.79 -23.26
C LEU A 13 14.04 31.69 -23.90
N HIS A 14 14.28 32.84 -23.28
CA HIS A 14 15.59 33.49 -23.24
C HIS A 14 16.44 32.82 -22.15
N ALA A 15 17.05 31.67 -22.47
CA ALA A 15 18.19 31.15 -21.71
C ALA A 15 19.48 31.72 -22.32
N ASN A 16 20.21 32.54 -21.57
CA ASN A 16 21.51 33.05 -21.98
C ASN A 16 22.50 31.89 -22.16
N SER A 17 22.93 31.73 -23.42
CA SER A 17 24.07 30.98 -23.97
C SER A 17 24.16 29.47 -23.76
N VAL A 18 23.70 28.70 -24.77
CA VAL A 18 24.41 27.54 -25.35
C VAL A 18 24.03 27.41 -26.85
N TYR A 19 25.02 27.41 -27.74
CA TYR A 19 24.85 27.07 -29.17
C TYR A 19 24.76 25.54 -29.33
N VAL A 20 23.63 24.99 -29.78
CA VAL A 20 23.53 23.66 -30.41
C VAL A 20 22.46 23.69 -31.52
N ASN A 21 22.80 23.09 -32.66
CA ASN A 21 22.07 23.08 -33.93
C ASN A 21 20.84 22.13 -33.87
N GLY A 22 19.62 22.66 -34.05
CA GLY A 22 18.36 21.90 -34.20
C GLY A 22 17.35 22.11 -33.05
N ARG A 23 16.26 22.84 -33.31
CA ARG A 23 15.11 22.91 -32.37
C ARG A 23 14.09 21.84 -32.75
N ALA A 24 13.48 21.21 -31.74
CA ALA A 24 12.29 20.37 -31.91
C ALA A 24 11.10 21.04 -31.23
N MET A 25 9.91 20.94 -31.82
CA MET A 25 8.65 21.33 -31.19
C MET A 25 7.59 20.25 -31.37
N VAL A 26 6.62 20.19 -30.47
CA VAL A 26 5.47 19.28 -30.55
C VAL A 26 4.21 20.12 -30.67
N LEU A 27 3.35 19.81 -31.64
CA LEU A 27 2.06 20.45 -31.87
C LEU A 27 0.97 19.39 -31.99
N GLY A 28 -0.25 19.73 -31.61
CA GLY A 28 -1.41 18.89 -31.90
C GLY A 28 -2.05 19.20 -33.24
N VAL A 29 -2.67 18.21 -33.89
CA VAL A 29 -3.44 18.44 -35.12
C VAL A 29 -4.42 19.60 -34.93
N GLY A 30 -4.35 20.58 -35.84
CA GLY A 30 -5.15 21.80 -35.80
C GLY A 30 -4.59 22.93 -34.92
N GLN A 31 -3.50 22.71 -34.18
CA GLN A 31 -2.84 23.74 -33.37
C GLN A 31 -2.10 24.74 -34.26
N GLU A 32 -2.22 26.03 -33.92
CA GLU A 32 -1.40 27.11 -34.47
C GLU A 32 -0.37 27.57 -33.45
N TYR A 33 0.84 27.91 -33.90
CA TYR A 33 1.93 28.40 -33.06
C TYR A 33 2.67 29.54 -33.76
N ASP A 34 2.70 30.71 -33.12
CA ASP A 34 3.40 31.89 -33.63
C ASP A 34 4.89 31.83 -33.22
N TYR A 35 5.76 31.46 -34.16
CA TYR A 35 7.19 31.36 -33.92
C TYR A 35 7.87 32.73 -34.07
N GLN A 36 8.34 33.26 -32.95
CA GLN A 36 9.06 34.54 -32.91
C GLN A 36 10.57 34.31 -33.13
N ALA A 37 11.06 34.62 -34.33
CA ALA A 37 12.49 34.60 -34.60
C ALA A 37 13.19 35.81 -33.95
N VAL A 38 14.15 35.54 -33.06
CA VAL A 38 14.86 36.58 -32.31
C VAL A 38 16.15 36.96 -33.06
N ASN A 39 16.44 38.26 -33.18
CA ASN A 39 17.67 38.84 -33.76
C ASN A 39 17.88 38.69 -35.28
N GLU A 40 16.83 38.48 -36.09
CA GLU A 40 16.94 38.48 -37.56
C GLU A 40 15.97 39.49 -38.19
N ASN A 41 16.49 40.43 -38.99
CA ASN A 41 15.69 41.49 -39.63
C ASN A 41 14.84 40.99 -40.82
N LEU A 42 15.08 39.77 -41.32
CA LEU A 42 14.30 39.14 -42.39
C LEU A 42 14.48 37.61 -42.37
N VAL A 43 13.47 36.89 -41.87
CA VAL A 43 13.47 35.42 -41.80
C VAL A 43 12.58 34.84 -42.89
N ARG A 44 13.07 33.81 -43.60
CA ARG A 44 12.26 33.04 -44.55
C ARG A 44 11.88 31.70 -43.92
N TYR A 45 10.60 31.36 -44.04
CA TYR A 45 10.04 30.11 -43.57
C TYR A 45 9.73 29.18 -44.75
N LYS A 46 9.99 27.89 -44.60
CA LYS A 46 9.58 26.86 -45.55
C LYS A 46 9.35 25.54 -44.83
N SER A 47 8.15 24.97 -44.92
CA SER A 47 7.94 23.57 -44.55
C SER A 47 8.47 22.65 -45.65
N TYR A 48 9.10 21.55 -45.26
CA TYR A 48 9.48 20.48 -46.20
C TYR A 48 8.37 19.43 -46.38
N ASP A 49 7.33 19.46 -45.54
CA ASP A 49 6.16 18.59 -45.63
C ASP A 49 4.90 19.36 -45.16
N GLU A 50 4.18 19.94 -46.12
CA GLU A 50 2.97 20.75 -45.86
C GLU A 50 1.74 19.90 -45.52
N ASP A 51 1.76 18.59 -45.78
CA ASP A 51 0.69 17.67 -45.38
C ASP A 51 0.72 17.42 -43.86
N ILE A 52 1.88 17.64 -43.22
CA ILE A 52 2.07 17.52 -41.77
C ILE A 52 2.04 18.89 -41.08
N VAL A 53 2.78 19.88 -41.58
CA VAL A 53 2.83 21.23 -40.99
C VAL A 53 3.00 22.30 -42.06
N THR A 54 2.18 23.35 -41.98
CA THR A 54 2.36 24.56 -42.80
C THR A 54 2.98 25.67 -41.97
N VAL A 55 3.68 26.61 -42.63
CA VAL A 55 4.19 27.83 -41.98
C VAL A 55 3.95 29.03 -42.90
N ASP A 56 3.40 30.11 -42.37
CA ASP A 56 3.15 31.32 -43.15
C ASP A 56 4.36 32.26 -43.21
N SER A 57 4.25 33.36 -43.96
CA SER A 57 5.33 34.33 -44.10
C SER A 57 5.65 35.11 -42.81
N LYS A 58 4.78 35.05 -41.81
CA LYS A 58 4.94 35.70 -40.50
C LYS A 58 5.57 34.76 -39.48
N GLY A 59 5.72 33.48 -39.79
CA GLY A 59 6.24 32.46 -38.88
C GLY A 59 5.15 31.76 -38.08
N VAL A 60 3.89 31.82 -38.51
CA VAL A 60 2.80 31.07 -37.87
C VAL A 60 2.77 29.65 -38.42
N PHE A 61 3.07 28.69 -37.56
CA PHE A 61 3.00 27.25 -37.83
C PHE A 61 1.55 26.78 -37.66
N ARG A 62 1.11 25.86 -38.49
CA ARG A 62 -0.17 25.17 -38.35
C ARG A 62 0.00 23.68 -38.59
N ALA A 63 -0.31 22.88 -37.58
CA ALA A 63 -0.26 21.43 -37.64
C ALA A 63 -1.47 20.87 -38.40
N VAL A 64 -1.21 20.07 -39.44
CA VAL A 64 -2.22 19.58 -40.39
C VAL A 64 -2.59 18.13 -40.11
N ALA A 65 -1.60 17.24 -39.97
CA ALA A 65 -1.81 15.82 -39.72
C ALA A 65 -0.68 15.23 -38.85
N LYS A 66 -0.99 14.14 -38.14
CA LYS A 66 -0.03 13.43 -37.31
C LYS A 66 1.20 13.00 -38.11
N GLY A 67 2.38 13.28 -37.60
CA GLY A 67 3.64 12.91 -38.26
C GLY A 67 4.82 13.73 -37.79
N THR A 68 5.87 13.76 -38.59
CA THR A 68 7.07 14.56 -38.30
C THR A 68 7.49 15.28 -39.57
N ALA A 69 7.73 16.58 -39.45
CA ALA A 69 8.15 17.42 -40.56
C ALA A 69 9.30 18.32 -40.13
N VAL A 70 10.12 18.75 -41.09
CA VAL A 70 11.14 19.76 -40.86
C VAL A 70 10.67 21.07 -41.45
N VAL A 71 10.82 22.16 -40.70
CA VAL A 71 10.55 23.52 -41.17
C VAL A 71 11.85 24.31 -41.14
N LYS A 72 12.23 24.85 -42.29
CA LYS A 72 13.37 25.75 -42.41
C LYS A 72 12.98 27.15 -41.94
N ILE A 73 13.83 27.73 -41.10
CA ILE A 73 13.72 29.09 -40.55
C ILE A 73 15.05 29.80 -40.81
N GLY A 74 15.11 30.63 -41.85
CA GLY A 74 16.34 31.30 -42.26
C GLY A 74 17.43 30.28 -42.65
N SER A 75 18.50 30.23 -41.86
CA SER A 75 19.61 29.28 -42.01
C SER A 75 19.48 28.03 -41.12
N SER A 76 18.49 27.97 -40.23
CA SER A 76 18.26 26.89 -39.27
C SER A 76 17.10 26.00 -39.69
N ASP A 77 17.09 24.77 -39.18
CA ASP A 77 15.97 23.83 -39.34
C ASP A 77 15.34 23.52 -37.97
N VAL A 78 14.02 23.38 -37.96
CA VAL A 78 13.23 22.98 -36.79
C VAL A 78 12.45 21.72 -37.11
N THR A 79 12.58 20.68 -36.28
CA THR A 79 11.76 19.47 -36.40
C THR A 79 10.44 19.67 -35.66
N VAL A 80 9.32 19.47 -36.33
CA VAL A 80 7.97 19.56 -35.79
C VAL A 80 7.40 18.15 -35.71
N TYR A 81 7.10 17.70 -34.50
CA TYR A 81 6.31 16.50 -34.24
C TYR A 81 4.86 16.91 -34.10
N VAL A 82 3.97 16.31 -34.90
CA VAL A 82 2.54 16.56 -34.83
C VAL A 82 1.88 15.32 -34.25
N GLU A 83 1.17 15.49 -33.14
CA GLU A 83 0.38 14.45 -32.48
C GLU A 83 -1.11 14.64 -32.74
N ASP A 84 -1.90 13.58 -32.51
CA ASP A 84 -3.37 13.65 -32.58
C ASP A 84 -3.91 14.74 -31.66
N ALA A 85 -5.00 15.40 -32.06
CA ALA A 85 -5.66 16.38 -31.21
C ALA A 85 -6.29 15.69 -29.98
N PRO A 86 -6.24 16.31 -28.79
CA PRO A 86 -6.85 15.73 -27.62
C PRO A 86 -8.37 15.64 -27.80
N THR A 87 -8.97 14.55 -27.32
CA THR A 87 -10.43 14.32 -27.35
C THR A 87 -11.09 14.47 -25.99
N GLY A 88 -10.30 14.49 -24.91
CA GLY A 88 -10.79 14.66 -23.54
C GLY A 88 -9.71 15.21 -22.62
N LEU A 89 -10.12 15.98 -21.61
CA LEU A 89 -9.27 16.47 -20.52
C LEU A 89 -9.95 16.17 -19.19
N ARG A 90 -9.21 15.68 -18.21
CA ARG A 90 -9.68 15.52 -16.84
C ARG A 90 -8.53 15.62 -15.85
N PHE A 91 -8.72 16.32 -14.75
CA PHE A 91 -7.82 16.15 -13.61
C PHE A 91 -8.07 14.79 -12.96
N SER A 92 -7.02 14.20 -12.41
CA SER A 92 -7.11 12.89 -11.74
C SER A 92 -7.87 12.96 -10.42
N GLU A 93 -7.86 14.14 -9.80
CA GLU A 93 -8.63 14.47 -8.60
C GLU A 93 -9.54 15.68 -8.91
N ALA A 94 -10.84 15.53 -8.68
CA ALA A 94 -11.80 16.63 -8.85
C ALA A 94 -11.68 17.69 -7.74
N GLU A 95 -11.17 17.29 -6.58
CA GLU A 95 -10.93 18.14 -5.42
C GLU A 95 -9.68 17.65 -4.68
N LEU A 96 -8.79 18.57 -4.31
CA LEU A 96 -7.59 18.27 -3.52
C LEU A 96 -7.25 19.43 -2.58
N SER A 97 -6.43 19.15 -1.58
CA SER A 97 -5.97 20.16 -0.61
C SER A 97 -4.45 20.33 -0.67
N ILE A 98 -4.00 21.58 -0.57
CA ILE A 98 -2.58 21.97 -0.45
C ILE A 98 -2.39 22.93 0.72
N GLY A 99 -1.18 23.01 1.26
CA GLY A 99 -0.84 24.00 2.28
C GLY A 99 -0.61 25.40 1.70
N GLU A 100 -0.81 26.43 2.52
CA GLU A 100 -0.43 27.81 2.18
C GLU A 100 1.08 27.90 1.90
N GLY A 101 1.45 28.38 0.72
CA GLY A 101 2.83 28.40 0.20
C GLY A 101 3.28 27.09 -0.47
N GLU A 102 2.49 26.02 -0.42
CA GLU A 102 2.81 24.77 -1.12
C GLU A 102 2.59 24.94 -2.63
N THR A 103 3.48 24.37 -3.44
CA THR A 103 3.31 24.28 -4.90
C THR A 103 3.18 22.82 -5.31
N TYR A 104 2.14 22.49 -6.05
CA TYR A 104 1.85 21.13 -6.52
C TYR A 104 1.30 21.17 -7.95
N MET A 105 1.61 20.16 -8.77
CA MET A 105 1.08 20.04 -10.13
C MET A 105 -0.01 18.96 -10.16
N PRO A 106 -1.31 19.33 -10.18
CA PRO A 106 -2.39 18.35 -10.24
C PRO A 106 -2.29 17.49 -11.51
N PRO A 107 -2.27 16.15 -11.40
CA PRO A 107 -2.11 15.29 -12.57
C PRO A 107 -3.29 15.43 -13.54
N LEU A 108 -3.00 15.79 -14.78
CA LEU A 108 -3.97 15.94 -15.86
C LEU A 108 -3.92 14.71 -16.79
N THR A 109 -5.05 14.06 -17.00
CA THR A 109 -5.21 13.04 -18.05
C THR A 109 -5.67 13.71 -19.34
N VAL A 110 -4.99 13.40 -20.44
CA VAL A 110 -5.34 13.79 -21.81
C VAL A 110 -5.75 12.53 -22.57
N GLU A 111 -6.95 12.53 -23.14
CA GLU A 111 -7.47 11.40 -23.92
C GLU A 111 -7.25 11.62 -25.42
N GLY A 112 -6.96 10.54 -26.15
CA GLY A 112 -6.84 10.56 -27.62
C GLY A 112 -5.54 11.16 -28.15
N SER A 113 -4.60 11.55 -27.28
CA SER A 113 -3.35 12.21 -27.67
C SER A 113 -2.22 11.97 -26.67
N GLU A 114 -0.97 12.05 -27.14
CA GLU A 114 0.24 12.07 -26.30
C GLU A 114 0.76 13.51 -26.07
N LEU A 115 -0.02 14.53 -26.43
CA LEU A 115 0.33 15.93 -26.23
C LEU A 115 0.44 16.31 -24.75
N ASN A 116 1.49 17.06 -24.44
CA ASN A 116 1.76 17.64 -23.13
C ASN A 116 1.93 19.17 -23.19
N THR A 117 1.54 19.81 -24.30
CA THR A 117 1.68 21.24 -24.56
C THR A 117 0.42 21.80 -25.24
N GLY A 118 0.31 23.12 -25.37
CA GLY A 118 -0.88 23.78 -25.93
C GLY A 118 -2.05 23.87 -24.95
N PHE A 119 -1.76 23.81 -23.64
CA PHE A 119 -2.72 23.97 -22.57
C PHE A 119 -2.56 25.31 -21.88
N ARG A 120 -3.68 25.96 -21.58
CA ARG A 120 -3.74 27.21 -20.82
C ARG A 120 -4.33 26.93 -19.46
N PHE A 121 -3.53 27.10 -18.42
CA PHE A 121 -3.96 27.00 -17.04
C PHE A 121 -4.35 28.38 -16.48
N THR A 122 -5.39 28.42 -15.66
CA THR A 122 -5.87 29.64 -14.99
C THR A 122 -6.45 29.32 -13.62
N SER A 123 -6.47 30.32 -12.73
CA SER A 123 -7.13 30.25 -11.43
C SER A 123 -8.46 31.00 -11.48
N SER A 124 -9.51 30.45 -10.85
CA SER A 124 -10.77 31.18 -10.63
C SER A 124 -10.63 32.31 -9.61
N ASP A 125 -9.66 32.20 -8.70
CA ASP A 125 -9.33 33.22 -7.70
C ASP A 125 -7.81 33.28 -7.47
N PRO A 126 -7.10 34.17 -8.20
CA PRO A 126 -5.65 34.35 -8.06
C PRO A 126 -5.19 34.88 -6.68
N SER A 127 -6.11 35.27 -5.79
CA SER A 127 -5.76 35.63 -4.41
C SER A 127 -5.68 34.41 -3.48
N VAL A 128 -6.30 33.30 -3.88
CA VAL A 128 -6.31 32.03 -3.15
C VAL A 128 -5.28 31.06 -3.72
N ILE A 129 -5.24 30.87 -5.04
CA ILE A 129 -4.25 30.03 -5.72
C ILE A 129 -3.57 30.75 -6.88
N GLY A 130 -2.25 30.64 -6.96
CA GLY A 130 -1.46 30.98 -8.14
C GLY A 130 -1.33 29.78 -9.05
N VAL A 131 -1.33 29.99 -10.37
CA VAL A 131 -1.10 28.92 -11.34
C VAL A 131 -0.15 29.42 -12.41
N ASP A 132 0.94 28.70 -12.65
CA ASP A 132 1.90 29.03 -13.71
C ASP A 132 1.52 28.42 -15.06
N SER A 133 2.33 28.69 -16.10
CA SER A 133 2.10 28.15 -17.45
C SER A 133 2.29 26.64 -17.56
N LEU A 134 2.95 26.01 -16.59
CA LEU A 134 3.16 24.56 -16.49
C LEU A 134 1.96 23.86 -15.83
N GLY A 135 1.05 24.61 -15.23
CA GLY A 135 -0.03 24.08 -14.40
C GLY A 135 0.40 23.76 -12.97
N ASN A 136 1.56 24.26 -12.51
CA ASN A 136 1.89 24.22 -11.09
C ASN A 136 0.98 25.18 -10.35
N VAL A 137 0.29 24.67 -9.33
CA VAL A 137 -0.62 25.40 -8.47
C VAL A 137 0.08 25.71 -7.16
N THR A 138 0.16 26.99 -6.79
CA THR A 138 0.71 27.46 -5.51
C THR A 138 -0.41 27.97 -4.61
N GLY A 139 -0.51 27.50 -3.37
CA GLY A 139 -1.44 28.05 -2.39
C GLY A 139 -0.98 29.44 -1.92
N ILE A 140 -1.79 30.48 -2.13
CA ILE A 140 -1.44 31.86 -1.75
C ILE A 140 -2.05 32.23 -0.40
N SER A 141 -3.33 31.93 -0.21
CA SER A 141 -4.03 32.21 1.04
C SER A 141 -5.12 31.17 1.30
N GLN A 142 -5.48 30.97 2.57
CA GLN A 142 -6.48 29.99 2.95
C GLN A 142 -7.84 30.27 2.31
N GLY A 143 -8.44 29.24 1.72
CA GLY A 143 -9.65 29.37 0.93
C GLY A 143 -9.84 28.22 -0.04
N SER A 144 -10.71 28.41 -1.02
CA SER A 144 -10.95 27.42 -2.08
C SER A 144 -11.08 28.14 -3.42
N ALA A 145 -10.43 27.61 -4.44
CA ALA A 145 -10.48 28.12 -5.81
C ALA A 145 -10.29 26.98 -6.81
N ASP A 146 -10.78 27.16 -8.03
CA ASP A 146 -10.64 26.18 -9.10
C ASP A 146 -9.39 26.49 -9.94
N VAL A 147 -8.57 25.46 -10.16
CA VAL A 147 -7.63 25.45 -11.28
C VAL A 147 -8.38 24.99 -12.53
N ASN A 148 -8.29 25.76 -13.59
CA ASN A 148 -8.94 25.49 -14.87
C ASN A 148 -7.88 25.28 -15.95
N VAL A 149 -8.10 24.31 -16.83
CA VAL A 149 -7.28 24.07 -18.02
C VAL A 149 -8.15 24.16 -19.27
N GLU A 150 -7.64 24.82 -20.31
CA GLU A 150 -8.22 24.86 -21.65
C GLU A 150 -7.16 24.45 -22.68
N SER A 151 -7.49 23.51 -23.55
CA SER A 151 -6.64 23.13 -24.69
C SER A 151 -6.82 24.05 -25.89
N TYR A 152 -5.86 24.04 -26.81
CA TYR A 152 -5.93 24.81 -28.06
C TYR A 152 -7.17 24.48 -28.93
N ASN A 153 -7.76 23.29 -28.80
CA ASN A 153 -8.98 22.89 -29.53
C ASN A 153 -10.27 23.07 -28.70
N GLY A 154 -10.20 23.75 -27.55
CA GLY A 154 -11.35 24.20 -26.78
C GLY A 154 -11.89 23.22 -25.73
N LEU A 155 -11.24 22.06 -25.52
CA LEU A 155 -11.58 21.19 -24.39
C LEU A 155 -11.20 21.87 -23.07
N LYS A 156 -12.00 21.64 -22.03
CA LYS A 156 -11.84 22.24 -20.71
C LYS A 156 -11.93 21.20 -19.61
N ALA A 157 -11.19 21.42 -18.53
CA ALA A 157 -11.35 20.71 -17.27
C ALA A 157 -11.07 21.64 -16.09
N SER A 158 -11.61 21.30 -14.93
CA SER A 158 -11.38 22.03 -13.68
C SER A 158 -11.18 21.08 -12.51
N ALA A 159 -10.44 21.53 -11.50
CA ALA A 159 -10.31 20.85 -10.22
C ALA A 159 -10.36 21.90 -9.10
N LYS A 160 -11.05 21.57 -8.02
CA LYS A 160 -11.12 22.43 -6.83
C LYS A 160 -9.87 22.24 -5.97
N ILE A 161 -9.26 23.36 -5.59
CA ILE A 161 -8.10 23.40 -4.72
C ILE A 161 -8.50 24.06 -3.40
N ASN A 162 -8.42 23.31 -2.31
CA ASN A 162 -8.58 23.85 -0.96
C ASN A 162 -7.21 24.20 -0.38
N VAL A 163 -6.95 25.47 -0.13
CA VAL A 163 -5.74 25.94 0.52
C VAL A 163 -5.98 25.95 2.03
N LEU A 164 -5.28 25.09 2.75
CA LEU A 164 -5.31 25.01 4.22
C LEU A 164 -4.07 25.68 4.82
N ALA A 165 -4.05 25.83 6.14
CA ALA A 165 -2.89 26.40 6.82
C ALA A 165 -1.62 25.58 6.52
N ALA A 166 -0.48 26.27 6.45
CA ALA A 166 0.81 25.60 6.39
C ALA A 166 1.06 24.74 7.64
N PRO A 167 1.58 23.51 7.51
CA PRO A 167 1.72 22.60 8.62
C PRO A 167 2.74 23.15 9.62
N GLN A 168 2.38 23.12 10.90
CA GLN A 168 3.29 23.53 11.99
C GLN A 168 4.13 22.36 12.49
N THR A 169 3.60 21.15 12.36
CA THR A 169 4.24 19.89 12.73
C THR A 169 3.88 18.82 11.70
N VAL A 170 4.66 17.75 11.70
CA VAL A 170 4.36 16.48 11.03
C VAL A 170 4.69 15.37 12.04
N GLN A 171 4.03 14.22 11.93
CA GLN A 171 4.26 13.10 12.84
C GLN A 171 4.02 11.75 12.15
N TYR A 172 4.81 10.76 12.54
CA TYR A 172 4.50 9.35 12.29
C TYR A 172 3.53 8.82 13.35
N PRO A 173 2.74 7.78 13.04
CA PRO A 173 1.82 7.17 14.01
C PRO A 173 2.54 6.44 15.15
N VAL A 174 3.81 6.06 14.95
CA VAL A 174 4.65 5.35 15.91
C VAL A 174 6.08 5.89 15.86
N SER A 175 6.78 5.87 16.99
CA SER A 175 8.20 6.24 17.06
C SER A 175 9.14 5.13 16.59
N GLU A 176 8.67 3.89 16.61
CA GLU A 176 9.42 2.70 16.19
C GLU A 176 8.52 1.71 15.46
N LYS A 177 9.07 1.02 14.46
CA LYS A 177 8.38 -0.07 13.76
C LYS A 177 9.36 -1.17 13.35
N VAL A 178 8.94 -2.42 13.54
CA VAL A 178 9.67 -3.60 13.05
C VAL A 178 9.15 -3.98 11.68
N LEU A 179 10.06 -4.20 10.72
CA LEU A 179 9.75 -4.70 9.39
C LEU A 179 10.55 -5.96 9.07
N TYR A 180 9.98 -6.81 8.22
CA TYR A 180 10.63 -8.06 7.83
C TYR A 180 11.10 -8.01 6.39
N ILE A 181 12.31 -8.53 6.14
CA ILE A 181 12.86 -8.64 4.79
C ILE A 181 11.89 -9.42 3.89
N GLY A 182 11.62 -8.87 2.70
CA GLY A 182 10.67 -9.44 1.73
C GLY A 182 9.24 -8.91 1.86
N THR A 183 8.94 -8.09 2.88
CA THR A 183 7.65 -7.40 3.01
C THR A 183 7.72 -5.98 2.45
N GLU A 184 6.59 -5.38 2.11
CA GLU A 184 6.48 -3.94 1.82
C GLU A 184 5.40 -3.33 2.71
N LYS A 185 5.66 -2.15 3.27
CA LYS A 185 4.73 -1.47 4.17
C LYS A 185 4.64 0.01 3.91
N TYR A 186 3.44 0.57 3.98
CA TYR A 186 3.25 2.01 3.97
C TYR A 186 3.34 2.55 5.39
N LEU A 187 4.16 3.57 5.60
CA LEU A 187 4.20 4.35 6.82
C LEU A 187 3.97 5.81 6.47
N LYS A 188 2.71 6.24 6.56
CA LYS A 188 2.33 7.62 6.21
C LYS A 188 2.51 8.53 7.42
N ALA A 189 3.31 9.58 7.24
CA ALA A 189 3.30 10.70 8.17
C ALA A 189 2.06 11.58 7.94
N THR A 190 1.61 12.25 9.00
CA THR A 190 0.40 13.09 9.00
C THR A 190 0.71 14.48 9.55
N VAL A 191 -0.04 15.47 9.07
CA VAL A 191 -0.02 16.84 9.59
C VAL A 191 -1.29 17.11 10.42
N PRO A 192 -1.30 18.11 11.32
CA PRO A 192 -2.47 18.44 12.12
C PRO A 192 -3.72 18.74 11.29
N SER A 193 -4.89 18.40 11.85
CA SER A 193 -6.18 18.79 11.26
C SER A 193 -6.25 20.30 11.05
N GLY A 194 -6.77 20.72 9.89
CA GLY A 194 -6.81 22.13 9.46
C GLY A 194 -5.54 22.63 8.77
N SER A 195 -4.51 21.79 8.64
CA SER A 195 -3.34 22.04 7.79
C SER A 195 -3.25 21.01 6.65
N ALA A 196 -2.48 21.32 5.61
CA ALA A 196 -2.24 20.40 4.50
C ALA A 196 -0.78 20.39 4.08
N SER A 197 -0.34 19.23 3.58
CA SER A 197 0.91 19.04 2.86
C SER A 197 0.66 17.94 1.85
N LYS A 198 0.43 18.30 0.59
CA LYS A 198 0.23 17.32 -0.50
C LYS A 198 1.51 16.53 -0.76
N MET A 199 2.66 17.18 -0.61
CA MET A 199 3.98 16.56 -0.67
C MET A 199 4.54 16.41 0.75
N ILE A 200 4.70 15.15 1.17
CA ILE A 200 5.53 14.79 2.33
C ILE A 200 6.59 13.84 1.78
N TYR A 201 7.83 14.31 1.72
CA TYR A 201 8.98 13.52 1.29
C TYR A 201 9.36 12.55 2.38
N THR A 202 9.78 11.35 2.01
CA THR A 202 10.15 10.30 2.96
C THR A 202 11.43 9.64 2.50
N GLU A 203 12.46 9.74 3.34
CA GLU A 203 13.79 9.20 3.06
C GLU A 203 14.29 8.36 4.23
N SER A 204 15.17 7.41 3.93
CA SER A 204 15.89 6.63 4.93
C SER A 204 17.35 7.09 5.01
N ASP A 205 17.88 7.19 6.23
CA ASP A 205 19.29 7.45 6.48
C ASP A 205 20.22 6.29 6.08
N ASN A 206 19.68 5.09 5.84
CA ASN A 206 20.45 3.88 5.55
C ASN A 206 19.75 2.99 4.51
N THR A 207 19.99 3.30 3.23
CA THR A 207 19.37 2.59 2.10
C THR A 207 19.85 1.16 1.87
N ASP A 208 20.94 0.75 2.51
CA ASP A 208 21.39 -0.65 2.52
C ASP A 208 20.50 -1.51 3.43
N VAL A 209 19.91 -0.91 4.47
CA VAL A 209 18.96 -1.57 5.40
C VAL A 209 17.52 -1.37 4.95
N LEU A 210 17.15 -0.16 4.54
CA LEU A 210 15.77 0.21 4.23
C LEU A 210 15.70 1.22 3.09
N LYS A 211 15.01 0.86 2.01
CA LYS A 211 14.70 1.80 0.91
C LYS A 211 13.32 2.41 1.08
N THR A 212 13.11 3.59 0.52
CA THR A 212 11.82 4.26 0.47
C THR A 212 11.40 4.52 -0.98
N ASP A 213 10.09 4.46 -1.23
CA ASP A 213 9.43 4.89 -2.47
C ASP A 213 8.19 5.69 -2.07
N GLY A 214 8.35 7.00 -1.94
CA GLY A 214 7.43 7.83 -1.17
C GLY A 214 7.27 7.28 0.25
N ALA A 215 6.02 7.14 0.72
CA ALA A 215 5.72 6.58 2.04
C ALA A 215 5.84 5.04 2.13
N LYS A 216 6.22 4.36 1.03
CA LYS A 216 6.42 2.92 1.01
C LYS A 216 7.81 2.57 1.51
N LEU A 217 7.89 1.69 2.50
CA LEU A 217 9.11 1.19 3.11
C LEU A 217 9.43 -0.21 2.56
N ILE A 218 10.67 -0.39 2.11
CA ILE A 218 11.16 -1.60 1.44
C ILE A 218 12.39 -2.11 2.21
N PRO A 219 12.24 -3.08 3.12
CA PRO A 219 13.33 -3.65 3.91
C PRO A 219 14.30 -4.45 3.03
N VAL A 220 15.59 -4.20 3.17
CA VAL A 220 16.65 -4.77 2.32
C VAL A 220 17.52 -5.77 3.09
N SER A 221 18.07 -5.37 4.23
CA SER A 221 18.92 -6.23 5.08
C SER A 221 18.68 -6.00 6.56
N GLU A 222 19.05 -6.97 7.39
CA GLU A 222 18.93 -6.85 8.86
C GLU A 222 19.73 -5.66 9.37
N GLY A 223 19.14 -4.86 10.25
CA GLY A 223 19.76 -3.64 10.76
C GLY A 223 18.73 -2.61 11.21
N GLU A 224 19.20 -1.40 11.46
CA GLU A 224 18.36 -0.27 11.85
C GLU A 224 18.55 0.87 10.87
N ALA A 225 17.45 1.60 10.64
CA ALA A 225 17.43 2.82 9.86
C ALA A 225 16.46 3.81 10.49
N THR A 226 16.74 5.11 10.36
CA THR A 226 15.78 6.17 10.65
C THR A 226 15.12 6.60 9.36
N VAL A 227 13.79 6.66 9.36
CA VAL A 227 13.03 7.25 8.27
C VAL A 227 12.61 8.65 8.67
N THR A 228 12.90 9.64 7.82
CA THR A 228 12.54 11.04 8.00
C THR A 228 11.44 11.43 7.03
N ALA A 229 10.33 11.94 7.55
CA ALA A 229 9.32 12.64 6.76
C ALA A 229 9.59 14.14 6.80
N GLU A 230 9.51 14.81 5.65
CA GLU A 230 9.65 16.27 5.51
C GLU A 230 8.51 16.87 4.69
N THR A 231 7.88 17.92 5.23
CA THR A 231 6.84 18.73 4.56
C THR A 231 7.47 19.81 3.67
N TYR A 232 6.71 20.38 2.73
CA TYR A 232 7.21 21.42 1.81
C TYR A 232 7.78 22.67 2.50
N ASN A 233 7.40 22.94 3.75
CA ASN A 233 7.87 24.07 4.56
C ASN A 233 8.89 23.66 5.65
N GLY A 234 9.53 22.50 5.50
CA GLY A 234 10.67 22.07 6.31
C GLY A 234 10.33 21.52 7.70
N LYS A 235 9.06 21.18 7.98
CA LYS A 235 8.73 20.41 9.20
C LYS A 235 9.11 18.96 8.99
N THR A 236 9.78 18.39 9.99
CA THR A 236 10.28 17.02 9.94
C THR A 236 9.74 16.14 11.08
N ALA A 237 9.60 14.84 10.80
CA ALA A 237 9.35 13.80 11.80
C ALA A 237 10.21 12.58 11.50
N THR A 238 10.59 11.84 12.53
CA THR A 238 11.39 10.62 12.38
C THR A 238 10.70 9.40 12.98
N CYS A 239 11.00 8.23 12.42
CA CYS A 239 10.61 6.92 12.95
C CYS A 239 11.81 5.98 12.87
N ARG A 240 12.10 5.27 13.96
CA ARG A 240 13.12 4.22 13.97
C ARG A 240 12.53 2.96 13.34
N ILE A 241 13.20 2.43 12.32
CA ILE A 241 12.83 1.18 11.68
C ILE A 241 13.87 0.11 12.00
N VAL A 242 13.41 -0.99 12.57
CA VAL A 242 14.22 -2.18 12.81
C VAL A 242 13.87 -3.20 11.74
N VAL A 243 14.84 -3.52 10.87
CA VAL A 243 14.69 -4.55 9.85
C VAL A 243 15.27 -5.85 10.36
N SER A 244 14.49 -6.92 10.27
CA SER A 244 14.89 -8.26 10.70
C SER A 244 14.46 -9.30 9.68
N LYS A 245 15.02 -10.51 9.77
CA LYS A 245 14.43 -11.66 9.07
C LYS A 245 13.04 -11.93 9.62
N ALA A 246 12.13 -12.30 8.72
CA ALA A 246 10.82 -12.78 9.14
C ALA A 246 10.98 -14.01 10.04
N PRO A 247 10.31 -14.07 11.21
CA PRO A 247 10.21 -15.32 11.94
C PRO A 247 9.45 -16.36 11.10
N PHE A 248 9.63 -17.66 11.38
CA PHE A 248 9.09 -18.74 10.54
C PHE A 248 7.57 -18.67 10.32
N TYR A 249 6.84 -18.05 11.25
CA TYR A 249 5.39 -17.89 11.21
C TYR A 249 4.92 -16.57 10.57
N ILE A 250 5.81 -15.79 9.95
CA ILE A 250 5.44 -14.60 9.16
C ILE A 250 5.87 -14.84 7.71
N ARG A 251 4.91 -15.15 6.85
CA ARG A 251 5.13 -15.19 5.41
C ARG A 251 5.25 -13.79 4.82
N THR A 252 6.06 -13.68 3.77
CA THR A 252 6.42 -12.41 3.14
C THR A 252 5.88 -12.26 1.72
N ASP A 253 5.25 -13.31 1.19
CA ASP A 253 4.63 -13.38 -0.13
C ASP A 253 3.13 -13.04 -0.13
N LEU A 254 2.59 -12.55 1.00
CA LEU A 254 1.19 -12.15 1.15
C LEU A 254 0.92 -10.76 0.55
N ASP A 255 -0.22 -10.60 -0.13
CA ASP A 255 -0.69 -9.34 -0.67
C ASP A 255 -1.52 -8.56 0.38
N PRO A 256 -1.02 -7.42 0.92
CA PRO A 256 -1.75 -6.61 1.91
C PRO A 256 -3.06 -6.01 1.37
N GLY A 257 -3.25 -5.93 0.06
CA GLY A 257 -4.45 -5.41 -0.58
C GLY A 257 -5.59 -6.43 -0.69
N LYS A 258 -5.34 -7.70 -0.38
CA LYS A 258 -6.34 -8.77 -0.40
C LYS A 258 -6.94 -9.01 0.99
N PRO A 259 -8.22 -9.46 1.06
CA PRO A 259 -8.83 -9.79 2.33
C PRO A 259 -8.09 -10.97 3.00
N MET A 260 -7.93 -10.92 4.31
CA MET A 260 -7.25 -11.94 5.09
C MET A 260 -8.12 -12.44 6.24
N ILE A 261 -8.11 -13.73 6.49
CA ILE A 261 -8.73 -14.33 7.68
C ILE A 261 -7.76 -15.27 8.37
N ALA A 262 -7.81 -15.30 9.69
CA ALA A 262 -7.01 -16.21 10.50
C ALA A 262 -7.82 -17.43 10.92
N LEU A 263 -7.43 -18.61 10.44
CA LEU A 263 -7.93 -19.87 10.99
C LEU A 263 -7.15 -20.18 12.27
N SER A 264 -7.89 -20.55 13.32
CA SER A 264 -7.29 -20.96 14.60
C SER A 264 -7.90 -22.26 15.11
N PHE A 265 -7.03 -23.14 15.61
CA PHE A 265 -7.41 -24.48 16.04
C PHE A 265 -7.02 -24.73 17.49
N ASP A 266 -8.02 -25.07 18.30
CA ASP A 266 -7.84 -25.38 19.72
C ASP A 266 -7.81 -26.89 19.96
N ASP A 267 -7.31 -27.28 21.15
CA ASP A 267 -7.24 -28.63 21.70
C ASP A 267 -6.23 -29.59 21.08
N GLY A 268 -5.69 -29.30 19.90
CA GLY A 268 -4.67 -30.13 19.26
C GLY A 268 -3.37 -30.29 20.07
N PRO A 269 -2.42 -31.08 19.56
CA PRO A 269 -2.53 -31.86 18.34
C PRO A 269 -3.27 -33.21 18.53
N ASN A 270 -3.88 -33.70 17.46
CA ASN A 270 -4.33 -35.07 17.25
C ASN A 270 -3.84 -35.54 15.87
N ALA A 271 -2.80 -36.37 15.84
CA ALA A 271 -2.05 -36.66 14.62
C ALA A 271 -2.88 -37.14 13.42
N GLY A 272 -4.02 -37.80 13.64
CA GLY A 272 -4.92 -38.19 12.54
C GLY A 272 -5.60 -36.97 11.89
N THR A 273 -6.28 -36.15 12.69
CA THR A 273 -7.11 -35.05 12.20
C THR A 273 -6.29 -33.78 11.95
N THR A 274 -5.31 -33.47 12.81
CA THR A 274 -4.40 -32.33 12.64
C THR A 274 -3.62 -32.44 11.34
N ASN A 275 -3.08 -33.61 10.97
CA ASN A 275 -2.38 -33.77 9.69
C ASN A 275 -3.29 -33.52 8.49
N THR A 276 -4.57 -33.89 8.56
CA THR A 276 -5.53 -33.61 7.48
C THR A 276 -5.72 -32.10 7.27
N VAL A 277 -5.74 -31.33 8.38
CA VAL A 277 -5.74 -29.86 8.31
C VAL A 277 -4.45 -29.35 7.70
N LEU A 278 -3.29 -29.81 8.16
CA LEU A 278 -1.97 -29.39 7.66
C LEU A 278 -1.79 -29.73 6.17
N ASP A 279 -2.28 -30.88 5.71
CA ASP A 279 -2.29 -31.26 4.28
C ASP A 279 -3.06 -30.22 3.45
N THR A 280 -4.22 -29.79 3.97
CA THR A 280 -5.05 -28.79 3.30
C THR A 280 -4.36 -27.43 3.31
N LEU A 281 -3.78 -27.00 4.44
CA LEU A 281 -3.05 -25.73 4.49
C LEU A 281 -1.88 -25.73 3.49
N GLN A 282 -1.11 -26.82 3.44
CA GLN A 282 -0.02 -26.98 2.48
C GLN A 282 -0.50 -26.91 1.02
N GLN A 283 -1.61 -27.58 0.69
CA GLN A 283 -2.18 -27.59 -0.66
C GLN A 283 -2.53 -26.19 -1.17
N TYR A 284 -2.99 -25.30 -0.28
CA TYR A 284 -3.44 -23.96 -0.65
C TYR A 284 -2.43 -22.87 -0.30
N GLY A 285 -1.20 -23.24 0.11
CA GLY A 285 -0.20 -22.27 0.54
C GLY A 285 -0.71 -21.39 1.67
N ALA A 286 -1.42 -21.96 2.63
CA ALA A 286 -2.07 -21.29 3.75
C ALA A 286 -1.33 -21.54 5.07
N SER A 287 -1.61 -20.70 6.07
CA SER A 287 -1.12 -20.84 7.44
C SER A 287 -2.29 -20.74 8.43
N ALA A 288 -2.07 -21.15 9.67
CA ALA A 288 -3.04 -21.07 10.76
C ALA A 288 -2.35 -20.94 12.13
N THR A 289 -3.12 -20.64 13.17
CA THR A 289 -2.63 -20.66 14.57
C THR A 289 -3.15 -21.89 15.30
N PHE A 290 -2.27 -22.70 15.88
CA PHE A 290 -2.65 -23.91 16.63
C PHE A 290 -2.42 -23.71 18.13
N PHE A 291 -3.50 -23.59 18.90
CA PHE A 291 -3.49 -23.49 20.35
C PHE A 291 -3.46 -24.89 20.96
N MET A 292 -2.26 -25.35 21.31
CA MET A 292 -2.02 -26.73 21.69
C MET A 292 -2.22 -26.98 23.19
N VAL A 293 -2.90 -28.08 23.51
CA VAL A 293 -2.92 -28.67 24.86
C VAL A 293 -1.66 -29.51 25.01
N SER A 294 -0.70 -28.99 25.77
CA SER A 294 0.70 -29.39 25.62
C SER A 294 1.00 -30.82 26.06
N ASN A 295 0.22 -31.42 26.96
CA ASN A 295 0.39 -32.81 27.37
C ASN A 295 0.13 -33.80 26.21
N ARG A 296 -0.62 -33.39 25.19
CA ARG A 296 -0.95 -34.22 24.03
C ARG A 296 0.27 -34.45 23.13
N LEU A 297 1.29 -33.60 23.21
CA LEU A 297 2.54 -33.77 22.45
C LEU A 297 3.25 -35.10 22.76
N SER A 298 3.02 -35.68 23.94
CA SER A 298 3.57 -37.00 24.33
C SER A 298 2.90 -38.19 23.63
N LYS A 299 1.73 -37.98 22.99
CA LYS A 299 1.03 -39.04 22.25
C LYS A 299 1.73 -39.34 20.93
N SER A 300 1.63 -40.58 20.47
CA SER A 300 2.25 -41.04 19.23
C SER A 300 1.89 -40.15 18.03
N GLY A 301 2.90 -39.67 17.31
CA GLY A 301 2.78 -38.83 16.11
C GLY A 301 2.51 -37.35 16.35
N ASN A 302 2.11 -36.94 17.56
CA ASN A 302 1.71 -35.57 17.83
C ASN A 302 2.87 -34.57 17.83
N ALA A 303 4.04 -34.96 18.34
CA ALA A 303 5.24 -34.12 18.27
C ALA A 303 5.67 -33.85 16.82
N ASP A 304 5.52 -34.83 15.92
CA ASP A 304 5.85 -34.65 14.52
C ASP A 304 4.84 -33.76 13.79
N CYS A 305 3.55 -33.83 14.15
CA CYS A 305 2.57 -32.83 13.70
C CYS A 305 2.95 -31.42 14.11
N ALA A 306 3.40 -31.22 15.34
CA ALA A 306 3.80 -29.90 15.82
C ALA A 306 5.06 -29.37 15.11
N LYS A 307 6.01 -30.23 14.73
CA LYS A 307 7.14 -29.83 13.85
C LYS A 307 6.66 -29.46 12.45
N ARG A 308 5.70 -30.21 11.91
CA ARG A 308 5.11 -29.90 10.61
C ARG A 308 4.37 -28.56 10.59
N MET A 309 3.74 -28.16 11.70
CA MET A 309 3.20 -26.80 11.86
C MET A 309 4.30 -25.74 11.64
N VAL A 310 5.49 -25.94 12.19
CA VAL A 310 6.64 -25.03 12.00
C VAL A 310 7.09 -25.00 10.54
N GLU A 311 7.22 -26.16 9.91
CA GLU A 311 7.64 -26.28 8.50
C GLU A 311 6.66 -25.57 7.54
N LEU A 312 5.37 -25.56 7.88
CA LEU A 312 4.32 -24.89 7.11
C LEU A 312 4.11 -23.41 7.51
N GLY A 313 4.95 -22.86 8.38
CA GLY A 313 4.85 -21.47 8.82
C GLY A 313 3.59 -21.18 9.66
N CYS A 314 3.03 -22.19 10.32
CA CYS A 314 1.90 -22.02 11.24
C CYS A 314 2.35 -21.42 12.57
N GLN A 315 1.54 -20.53 13.14
CA GLN A 315 1.84 -19.96 14.44
C GLN A 315 1.53 -20.97 15.55
N LEU A 316 2.47 -21.16 16.47
CA LEU A 316 2.27 -22.01 17.64
C LEU A 316 1.65 -21.22 18.79
N GLY A 317 0.54 -21.72 19.33
CA GLY A 317 -0.18 -21.16 20.47
C GLY A 317 -0.17 -22.11 21.67
N ASN A 318 -0.16 -21.53 22.88
CA ASN A 318 -0.32 -22.27 24.13
C ASN A 318 -1.79 -22.29 24.55
N HIS A 319 -2.35 -23.48 24.78
CA HIS A 319 -3.71 -23.70 25.29
C HIS A 319 -3.72 -24.42 26.64
N THR A 320 -2.74 -24.10 27.49
CA THR A 320 -2.46 -24.76 28.77
C THR A 320 -1.92 -26.19 28.63
N TYR A 321 -1.53 -26.79 29.74
CA TYR A 321 -0.90 -28.11 29.74
C TYR A 321 -1.89 -29.26 29.47
N ASP A 322 -3.05 -29.27 30.12
CA ASP A 322 -3.97 -30.41 30.13
C ASP A 322 -5.45 -30.04 29.97
N HIS A 323 -5.74 -28.76 29.65
CA HIS A 323 -7.08 -28.23 29.48
C HIS A 323 -7.94 -28.28 30.78
N SER A 324 -7.30 -28.31 31.96
CA SER A 324 -8.00 -28.36 33.26
C SER A 324 -8.58 -27.01 33.73
N HIS A 325 -8.15 -25.88 33.17
CA HIS A 325 -8.50 -24.53 33.63
C HIS A 325 -9.79 -23.96 33.02
N TYR A 326 -10.76 -24.80 32.67
CA TYR A 326 -11.99 -24.34 32.02
C TYR A 326 -12.78 -23.39 32.94
N GLY A 327 -12.82 -22.11 32.59
CA GLY A 327 -13.45 -21.07 33.42
C GLY A 327 -12.66 -20.68 34.68
N GLY A 328 -11.36 -21.00 34.74
CA GLY A 328 -10.49 -20.72 35.88
C GLY A 328 -9.19 -20.00 35.49
N ASP A 329 -8.54 -19.41 36.50
CA ASP A 329 -7.24 -18.74 36.33
C ASP A 329 -6.12 -19.72 35.98
N VAL A 330 -5.05 -19.20 35.39
CA VAL A 330 -3.79 -19.92 35.15
C VAL A 330 -2.67 -19.21 35.89
N THR A 331 -1.79 -19.98 36.53
CA THR A 331 -0.58 -19.44 37.15
C THR A 331 0.53 -19.25 36.12
N ALA A 332 1.56 -18.47 36.45
CA ALA A 332 2.78 -18.38 35.63
C ALA A 332 3.44 -19.75 35.41
N GLN A 333 3.30 -20.68 36.37
CA GLN A 333 3.82 -22.04 36.26
C GLN A 333 3.02 -22.88 35.25
N ASP A 334 1.69 -22.73 35.22
CA ASP A 334 0.83 -23.41 34.25
C ASP A 334 1.15 -22.97 32.83
N ILE A 335 1.37 -21.66 32.63
CA ILE A 335 1.78 -21.08 31.35
C ILE A 335 3.16 -21.60 30.94
N SER A 336 4.15 -21.51 31.82
CA SER A 336 5.53 -21.92 31.54
C SER A 336 5.63 -23.40 31.20
N LYS A 337 4.89 -24.27 31.90
CA LYS A 337 4.86 -25.71 31.64
C LYS A 337 4.37 -26.04 30.21
N GLY A 338 3.38 -25.30 29.72
CA GLY A 338 2.92 -25.44 28.33
C GLY A 338 3.97 -24.99 27.32
N ILE A 339 4.58 -23.82 27.56
CA ILE A 339 5.66 -23.26 26.73
C ILE A 339 6.84 -24.24 26.61
N GLU A 340 7.29 -24.80 27.73
CA GLU A 340 8.42 -25.74 27.77
C GLU A 340 8.12 -27.02 26.99
N ALA A 341 6.92 -27.58 27.13
CA ALA A 341 6.52 -28.79 26.41
C ALA A 341 6.45 -28.56 24.89
N ILE A 342 5.87 -27.43 24.45
CA ILE A 342 5.83 -27.05 23.03
C ILE A 342 7.24 -26.83 22.48
N LYS A 343 8.09 -26.10 23.22
CA LYS A 343 9.48 -25.86 22.83
C LYS A 343 10.31 -27.14 22.77
N ALA A 344 10.12 -28.06 23.71
CA ALA A 344 10.80 -29.35 23.68
C ALA A 344 10.40 -30.20 22.46
N ALA A 345 9.14 -30.12 22.02
CA ALA A 345 8.66 -30.89 20.87
C ALA A 345 9.09 -30.28 19.52
N THR A 346 9.13 -28.95 19.42
CA THR A 346 9.26 -28.23 18.14
C THR A 346 10.56 -27.47 17.96
N GLY A 347 11.29 -27.16 19.04
CA GLY A 347 12.41 -26.23 19.07
C GLY A 347 12.00 -24.76 19.26
N TYR A 348 10.71 -24.44 19.20
CA TYR A 348 10.19 -23.07 19.23
C TYR A 348 9.21 -22.86 20.38
N ALA A 349 9.31 -21.71 21.05
CA ALA A 349 8.30 -21.31 22.02
C ALA A 349 7.02 -20.85 21.28
N PRO A 350 5.82 -21.11 21.83
CA PRO A 350 4.60 -20.54 21.29
C PRO A 350 4.60 -19.01 21.45
N THR A 351 4.04 -18.30 20.48
CA THR A 351 4.00 -16.84 20.42
C THR A 351 2.59 -16.27 20.55
N ALA A 352 1.62 -17.12 20.89
CA ALA A 352 0.26 -16.74 21.25
C ALA A 352 -0.23 -17.58 22.42
N PHE A 353 -1.18 -17.04 23.18
CA PHE A 353 -1.87 -17.76 24.23
C PHE A 353 -3.38 -17.63 24.04
N ARG A 354 -4.11 -18.73 24.30
CA ARG A 354 -5.57 -18.71 24.37
C ARG A 354 -6.01 -19.42 25.64
N PRO A 355 -6.73 -18.76 26.55
CA PRO A 355 -7.25 -19.41 27.75
C PRO A 355 -8.38 -20.39 27.38
N THR A 356 -8.45 -21.50 28.10
CA THR A 356 -9.48 -22.53 27.89
C THR A 356 -10.88 -21.95 28.07
N GLY A 357 -11.75 -22.16 27.08
CA GLY A 357 -13.10 -21.60 27.06
C GLY A 357 -13.18 -20.07 26.90
N GLY A 358 -12.07 -19.40 26.57
CA GLY A 358 -12.03 -17.94 26.41
C GLY A 358 -12.18 -17.16 27.72
N TYR A 359 -12.00 -17.81 28.88
CA TYR A 359 -12.09 -17.16 30.18
C TYR A 359 -10.99 -16.11 30.37
N LEU A 360 -11.36 -14.94 30.89
CA LEU A 360 -10.46 -13.83 31.10
C LEU A 360 -10.54 -13.34 32.54
N SER A 361 -9.38 -13.06 33.11
CA SER A 361 -9.20 -12.42 34.40
C SER A 361 -7.93 -11.57 34.36
N ASP A 362 -7.71 -10.73 35.36
CA ASP A 362 -6.46 -9.97 35.45
C ASP A 362 -5.26 -10.89 35.72
N ILE A 363 -5.45 -11.99 36.47
CA ILE A 363 -4.43 -13.02 36.70
C ILE A 363 -4.00 -13.66 35.37
N ILE A 364 -4.95 -13.95 34.47
CA ILE A 364 -4.64 -14.48 33.13
C ILE A 364 -3.83 -13.47 32.31
N LYS A 365 -4.24 -12.18 32.31
CA LYS A 365 -3.53 -11.13 31.55
C LYS A 365 -2.10 -10.95 32.04
N GLU A 366 -1.90 -10.97 33.35
CA GLU A 366 -0.58 -10.86 33.98
C GLU A 366 0.32 -12.07 33.64
N ASN A 367 -0.24 -13.28 33.58
CA ASN A 367 0.53 -14.51 33.39
C ASN A 367 0.73 -14.95 31.93
N ALA A 368 -0.07 -14.45 30.97
CA ALA A 368 -0.13 -15.01 29.60
C ALA A 368 1.21 -15.08 28.86
N SER A 369 2.20 -14.24 29.18
CA SER A 369 3.57 -14.19 28.59
C SER A 369 3.67 -14.08 27.05
N ALA A 370 2.51 -13.99 26.38
CA ALA A 370 2.28 -13.86 24.96
C ALA A 370 0.97 -13.07 24.75
N PRO A 371 0.67 -12.57 23.55
CA PRO A 371 -0.64 -12.01 23.23
C PRO A 371 -1.77 -13.01 23.49
N ILE A 372 -2.87 -12.53 24.08
CA ILE A 372 -4.08 -13.31 24.31
C ILE A 372 -4.94 -13.24 23.07
N CYS A 373 -4.99 -14.33 22.33
CA CYS A 373 -5.72 -14.42 21.07
C CYS A 373 -7.05 -15.15 21.31
N LEU A 374 -8.16 -14.44 21.18
CA LEU A 374 -9.51 -15.00 21.18
C LEU A 374 -10.00 -15.14 19.73
N TRP A 375 -11.30 -15.02 19.51
CA TRP A 375 -11.95 -15.13 18.22
C TRP A 375 -13.18 -14.23 18.19
N ASN A 376 -13.60 -13.83 16.99
CA ASN A 376 -14.87 -13.16 16.76
C ASN A 376 -15.87 -14.05 15.98
N VAL A 377 -15.39 -15.12 15.33
CA VAL A 377 -16.22 -16.11 14.65
C VAL A 377 -16.07 -17.47 15.31
N ASP A 378 -17.09 -17.90 16.07
CA ASP A 378 -17.15 -19.25 16.64
C ASP A 378 -17.94 -20.20 15.74
N THR A 379 -17.27 -21.20 15.18
CA THR A 379 -17.91 -22.19 14.29
C THR A 379 -18.83 -23.17 15.02
N ASN A 380 -18.71 -23.30 16.35
CA ASN A 380 -19.40 -24.29 17.15
C ASN A 380 -19.22 -25.73 16.62
N ASP A 381 -18.05 -26.03 16.04
CA ASP A 381 -17.69 -27.35 15.53
C ASP A 381 -17.59 -28.43 16.62
N TRP A 382 -17.27 -28.01 17.83
CA TRP A 382 -17.34 -28.82 19.04
C TRP A 382 -18.78 -29.34 19.30
N LYS A 383 -19.80 -28.56 18.93
CA LYS A 383 -21.23 -28.87 19.13
C LYS A 383 -21.86 -29.60 17.94
N TYR A 384 -21.67 -29.11 16.72
CA TYR A 384 -22.47 -29.56 15.57
C TYR A 384 -21.96 -30.83 14.89
N LYS A 385 -20.65 -31.08 14.87
CA LYS A 385 -20.06 -32.29 14.27
C LYS A 385 -20.55 -32.60 12.85
N ASP A 386 -20.68 -31.58 12.02
CA ASP A 386 -21.20 -31.69 10.64
C ASP A 386 -20.35 -30.82 9.71
N SER A 387 -19.60 -31.45 8.79
CA SER A 387 -18.65 -30.74 7.94
C SER A 387 -19.31 -29.83 6.89
N GLU A 388 -20.51 -30.15 6.40
CA GLU A 388 -21.26 -29.27 5.47
C GLU A 388 -21.81 -28.05 6.19
N LYS A 389 -22.37 -28.25 7.38
CA LYS A 389 -22.86 -27.13 8.19
C LYS A 389 -21.74 -26.16 8.55
N LEU A 390 -20.57 -26.69 8.95
CA LEU A 390 -19.41 -25.88 9.28
C LEU A 390 -18.87 -25.11 8.08
N LYS A 391 -18.74 -25.79 6.94
CA LYS A 391 -18.38 -25.15 5.67
C LYS A 391 -19.31 -23.97 5.34
N ASN A 392 -20.62 -24.20 5.33
CA ASN A 392 -21.59 -23.15 5.00
C ASN A 392 -21.55 -21.98 5.97
N TYR A 393 -21.33 -22.24 7.26
CA TYR A 393 -21.22 -21.19 8.26
C TYR A 393 -19.95 -20.35 8.09
N VAL A 394 -18.78 -20.98 7.89
CA VAL A 394 -17.52 -20.26 7.65
C VAL A 394 -17.63 -19.38 6.41
N LEU A 395 -18.17 -19.90 5.31
CA LEU A 395 -18.34 -19.14 4.06
C LEU A 395 -19.36 -18.01 4.16
N TYR A 396 -20.31 -18.11 5.09
CA TYR A 396 -21.26 -17.04 5.37
C TYR A 396 -20.66 -15.96 6.28
N ALA A 397 -19.89 -16.37 7.28
CA ALA A 397 -19.40 -15.48 8.33
C ALA A 397 -18.08 -14.77 8.00
N ALA A 398 -17.23 -15.37 7.15
CA ALA A 398 -15.89 -14.86 6.88
C ALA A 398 -15.90 -13.43 6.34
N ASP A 399 -15.16 -12.57 7.01
CA ASP A 399 -14.93 -11.18 6.66
C ASP A 399 -13.45 -10.82 6.91
N ASP A 400 -12.94 -9.83 6.18
CA ASP A 400 -11.54 -9.41 6.31
C ASP A 400 -11.20 -9.00 7.76
N GLY A 401 -10.10 -9.51 8.30
CA GLY A 401 -9.69 -9.28 9.69
C GLY A 401 -10.26 -10.28 10.71
N ASP A 402 -11.07 -11.26 10.31
CA ASP A 402 -11.64 -12.23 11.25
C ASP A 402 -10.61 -13.24 11.80
N ILE A 403 -10.82 -13.64 13.05
CA ILE A 403 -10.21 -14.81 13.67
C ILE A 403 -11.31 -15.86 13.89
N ILE A 404 -11.16 -17.01 13.22
CA ILE A 404 -12.13 -18.10 13.23
C ILE A 404 -11.67 -19.19 14.20
N LEU A 405 -12.52 -19.52 15.17
CA LEU A 405 -12.31 -20.63 16.11
C LEU A 405 -12.81 -21.95 15.53
N MET A 406 -11.92 -22.93 15.50
CA MET A 406 -12.18 -24.34 15.20
C MET A 406 -11.39 -25.24 16.17
N HIS A 407 -11.61 -26.55 16.11
CA HIS A 407 -10.89 -27.54 16.89
C HIS A 407 -10.38 -28.65 15.95
N ASP A 408 -9.06 -28.83 15.88
CA ASP A 408 -8.42 -29.78 14.95
C ASP A 408 -8.45 -31.23 15.44
N ILE A 409 -9.17 -31.50 16.53
CA ILE A 409 -9.30 -32.84 17.13
C ILE A 409 -10.49 -33.63 16.58
N TYR A 410 -11.35 -32.99 15.77
CA TYR A 410 -12.54 -33.59 15.20
C TYR A 410 -12.39 -33.83 13.70
N LYS A 411 -12.74 -35.04 13.25
CA LYS A 411 -12.73 -35.41 11.82
C LYS A 411 -13.61 -34.46 10.99
N THR A 412 -14.77 -34.09 11.50
CA THR A 412 -15.71 -33.18 10.82
C THR A 412 -15.15 -31.77 10.63
N SER A 413 -14.30 -31.30 11.55
CA SER A 413 -13.64 -30.00 11.44
C SER A 413 -12.55 -30.04 10.35
N ALA A 414 -11.73 -31.10 10.34
CA ALA A 414 -10.74 -31.29 9.28
C ALA A 414 -11.37 -31.42 7.88
N GLU A 415 -12.47 -32.17 7.75
CA GLU A 415 -13.24 -32.26 6.51
C GLU A 415 -13.88 -30.93 6.11
N ALA A 416 -14.33 -30.12 7.06
CA ALA A 416 -14.88 -28.80 6.76
C ALA A 416 -13.80 -27.89 6.14
N VAL A 417 -12.58 -27.91 6.70
CA VAL A 417 -11.44 -27.15 6.16
C VAL A 417 -11.17 -27.53 4.70
N GLN A 418 -11.13 -28.82 4.38
CA GLN A 418 -10.97 -29.30 3.00
C GLN A 418 -12.06 -28.77 2.05
N LYS A 419 -13.29 -28.60 2.55
CA LYS A 419 -14.44 -28.19 1.75
C LYS A 419 -14.51 -26.68 1.52
N PHE A 420 -14.25 -25.86 2.54
CA PHE A 420 -14.38 -24.41 2.41
C PHE A 420 -13.11 -23.73 1.86
N MET A 421 -11.94 -24.36 1.98
CA MET A 421 -10.67 -23.77 1.54
C MET A 421 -10.69 -23.32 0.06
N PRO A 422 -11.09 -24.16 -0.93
CA PRO A 422 -11.13 -23.71 -2.32
C PRO A 422 -12.09 -22.53 -2.55
N GLU A 423 -13.24 -22.50 -1.88
CA GLU A 423 -14.21 -21.42 -2.03
C GLU A 423 -13.72 -20.10 -1.42
N LEU A 424 -13.00 -20.14 -0.29
CA LEU A 424 -12.37 -18.94 0.28
C LEU A 424 -11.25 -18.41 -0.62
N THR A 425 -10.40 -19.30 -1.16
CA THR A 425 -9.35 -18.92 -2.11
C THR A 425 -9.93 -18.32 -3.39
N GLU A 426 -11.03 -18.86 -3.93
CA GLU A 426 -11.73 -18.32 -5.10
C GLU A 426 -12.29 -16.91 -4.84
N ARG A 427 -12.75 -16.64 -3.61
CA ARG A 427 -13.17 -15.30 -3.17
C ARG A 427 -12.01 -14.34 -2.91
N GLY A 428 -10.77 -14.77 -3.09
CA GLY A 428 -9.58 -13.94 -2.93
C GLY A 428 -9.07 -13.81 -1.50
N TYR A 429 -9.61 -14.58 -0.55
CA TYR A 429 -9.09 -14.58 0.83
C TYR A 429 -7.71 -15.21 0.89
N GLN A 430 -6.80 -14.55 1.60
CA GLN A 430 -5.55 -15.16 2.06
C GLN A 430 -5.78 -15.75 3.44
N ILE A 431 -5.53 -17.05 3.56
CA ILE A 431 -5.66 -17.76 4.84
C ILE A 431 -4.34 -17.69 5.58
N VAL A 432 -4.37 -17.01 6.71
CA VAL A 432 -3.18 -16.61 7.47
C VAL A 432 -3.23 -17.12 8.91
N ASN A 433 -2.11 -17.07 9.61
CA ASN A 433 -2.13 -17.16 11.06
C ASN A 433 -2.39 -15.79 11.72
N ILE A 434 -2.63 -15.77 13.03
CA ILE A 434 -3.00 -14.55 13.76
C ILE A 434 -1.86 -13.52 13.77
N ALA A 435 -0.60 -13.94 13.86
CA ALA A 435 0.54 -13.02 13.81
C ALA A 435 0.73 -12.36 12.45
N GLU A 436 0.54 -13.12 11.36
CA GLU A 436 0.49 -12.57 10.00
C GLU A 436 -0.63 -11.56 9.86
N LEU A 437 -1.85 -11.92 10.30
CA LEU A 437 -3.00 -11.02 10.24
C LEU A 437 -2.73 -9.71 10.97
N ALA A 438 -2.22 -9.77 12.20
CA ALA A 438 -1.85 -8.60 12.98
C ALA A 438 -0.77 -7.76 12.28
N TYR A 439 0.28 -8.40 11.78
CA TYR A 439 1.37 -7.72 11.08
C TYR A 439 0.88 -6.99 9.83
N TYR A 440 0.10 -7.67 8.98
CA TYR A 440 -0.41 -7.09 7.74
C TYR A 440 -1.49 -6.02 7.98
N LYS A 441 -2.21 -6.08 9.10
CA LYS A 441 -3.14 -5.04 9.59
C LYS A 441 -2.49 -3.97 10.45
N ASP A 442 -1.15 -3.87 10.42
CA ASP A 442 -0.36 -2.84 11.12
C ASP A 442 -0.61 -2.77 12.63
N THR A 443 -0.94 -3.91 13.24
CA THR A 443 -1.15 -4.03 14.69
C THR A 443 0.02 -4.73 15.35
N GLU A 444 0.70 -4.03 16.26
CA GLU A 444 1.69 -4.63 17.14
C GLU A 444 1.00 -5.37 18.28
N MET A 445 1.14 -6.70 18.32
CA MET A 445 0.58 -7.50 19.40
C MET A 445 1.46 -7.46 20.65
N LYS A 446 0.85 -7.22 21.80
CA LYS A 446 1.55 -7.11 23.10
C LYS A 446 1.14 -8.24 24.03
N ASN A 447 2.09 -8.69 24.85
CA ASN A 447 1.84 -9.75 25.82
C ASN A 447 0.75 -9.34 26.81
N GLY A 448 -0.15 -10.27 27.15
CA GLY A 448 -1.27 -10.03 28.06
C GLY A 448 -2.40 -9.16 27.51
N GLN A 449 -2.26 -8.59 26.31
CA GLN A 449 -3.32 -7.87 25.62
C GLN A 449 -4.21 -8.83 24.82
N ILE A 450 -5.48 -8.48 24.67
CA ILE A 450 -6.51 -9.33 24.09
C ILE A 450 -6.79 -8.93 22.63
N TYR A 451 -6.83 -9.91 21.74
CA TYR A 451 -7.09 -9.73 20.31
C TYR A 451 -8.12 -10.76 19.85
N SER A 452 -9.27 -10.29 19.35
CA SER A 452 -10.34 -11.16 18.81
C SER A 452 -10.55 -11.02 17.30
N SER A 453 -10.04 -9.95 16.69
CA SER A 453 -10.08 -9.63 15.26
C SER A 453 -9.12 -8.47 14.95
N PHE A 454 -8.83 -8.23 13.66
CA PHE A 454 -8.03 -7.10 13.16
C PHE A 454 -8.74 -6.42 11.98
N LYS A 455 -9.84 -5.73 12.29
CA LYS A 455 -10.67 -5.00 11.32
C LYS A 455 -10.30 -3.54 11.22
#